data_AF-A0A4U7B5T4-F1
#
_entry.id   AF-A0A4U7B5T4-F1
#
_cell.length_a   1.000
_cell.length_b   1.000
_cell.length_c   1.000
_cell.angle_alpha   90.00
_cell.angle_beta   90.00
_cell.angle_gamma   90.00
#
_symmetry.space_group_name_H-M   'P 1'
#
loop_
_entity.id
_entity.type
_entity.pdbx_description
1 polymer ?
#
loop_
_entity_poly.entity_id
_entity_poly.type
_entity_poly.pdbx_seq_one_letter_code
_entity_poly.pdbx_strand_id
1 'polypeptide(L)'
;MGDRTLFFYGTLMSPPILHRVIHGPSNPTFPTPSSSYVRTCPAILHSHRRHRVRGADYPAIVPESASDASVRGTFATGLTDADVRRLDIFEGDEYERRNVRVRRLVDSGTGKGEGEEVEREMHEVEEEVRAETYIWIAGKQRLEDEEWDFETFKRDKMRFWIGSDGEEGSTGKEEFGAVDQVDGTGGRNPNGHIWKQVEEQHGDAGGVIRGAV
;
A
#
# COMPACT_ATOMS: atom_id res chain seq x y z
N MET A 1 -15.70 9.36 -10.58
CA MET A 1 -15.27 8.14 -9.87
C MET A 1 -14.42 7.35 -10.84
N GLY A 2 -13.25 6.90 -10.44
CA GLY A 2 -12.38 6.15 -11.33
C GLY A 2 -12.82 4.70 -11.50
N ASP A 3 -12.39 4.07 -12.59
CA ASP A 3 -12.65 2.68 -12.94
C ASP A 3 -11.43 1.77 -12.72
N ARG A 4 -10.31 2.34 -12.26
CA ARG A 4 -9.09 1.58 -12.02
C ARG A 4 -9.19 0.75 -10.76
N THR A 5 -8.59 -0.42 -10.85
CA THR A 5 -8.64 -1.47 -9.85
C THR A 5 -7.23 -2.00 -9.66
N LEU A 6 -6.69 -1.85 -8.45
CA LEU A 6 -5.33 -2.25 -8.12
C LEU A 6 -5.31 -3.25 -6.96
N PHE A 7 -4.28 -4.07 -6.90
CA PHE A 7 -4.00 -4.97 -5.79
C PHE A 7 -2.69 -4.53 -5.10
N PHE A 8 -2.76 -4.34 -3.79
CA PHE A 8 -1.63 -3.95 -2.95
C PHE A 8 -1.26 -5.08 -2.01
N TYR A 9 0.04 -5.30 -1.80
CA TYR A 9 0.55 -6.43 -1.01
C TYR A 9 1.65 -6.03 0.00
N GLY A 10 1.87 -4.72 0.15
CA GLY A 10 2.89 -4.14 1.01
C GLY A 10 2.43 -2.90 1.74
N THR A 11 3.24 -1.84 1.72
CA THR A 11 3.01 -0.64 2.54
C THR A 11 1.70 0.08 2.20
N LEU A 12 1.27 0.06 0.93
CA LEU A 12 0.00 0.59 0.46
C LEU A 12 -1.25 -0.18 0.95
N MET A 13 -1.08 -1.35 1.58
CA MET A 13 -2.19 -1.98 2.32
C MET A 13 -2.62 -1.14 3.53
N SER A 14 -1.76 -0.24 4.01
CA SER A 14 -2.05 0.71 5.08
C SER A 14 -2.93 1.86 4.55
N PRO A 15 -4.18 2.02 5.04
CA PRO A 15 -5.04 3.11 4.60
C PRO A 15 -4.41 4.51 4.77
N PRO A 16 -3.69 4.83 5.87
CA PRO A 16 -2.98 6.10 6.00
C PRO A 16 -1.96 6.37 4.88
N ILE A 17 -1.16 5.38 4.48
CA ILE A 17 -0.14 5.54 3.43
C ILE A 17 -0.83 5.72 2.07
N LEU A 18 -1.77 4.83 1.74
CA LEU A 18 -2.53 4.91 0.49
C LEU A 18 -3.24 6.27 0.34
N HIS A 19 -3.93 6.70 1.40
CA HIS A 19 -4.63 7.98 1.42
C HIS A 19 -3.69 9.15 1.15
N ARG A 20 -2.52 9.15 1.79
CA ARG A 20 -1.53 10.20 1.59
C ARG A 20 -1.04 10.26 0.15
N VAL A 21 -0.73 9.11 -0.46
CA VAL A 21 -0.24 9.06 -1.85
C VAL A 21 -1.30 9.60 -2.81
N ILE A 22 -2.55 9.15 -2.69
CA ILE A 22 -3.59 9.49 -3.66
C ILE A 22 -4.20 10.89 -3.45
N HIS A 23 -4.26 11.40 -2.22
CA HIS A 23 -4.88 12.69 -1.90
C HIS A 23 -3.89 13.82 -1.57
N GLY A 24 -2.64 13.47 -1.24
CA GLY A 24 -1.62 14.43 -0.84
C GLY A 24 -1.76 14.90 0.62
N PRO A 25 -0.80 15.69 1.12
CA PRO A 25 -0.77 16.18 2.50
C PRO A 25 -1.79 17.29 2.79
N SER A 26 -2.41 17.88 1.77
CA SER A 26 -3.17 19.13 1.88
C SER A 26 -4.61 19.03 1.38
N ASN A 27 -5.24 17.85 1.41
CA ASN A 27 -6.65 17.74 1.02
C ASN A 27 -7.58 17.89 2.25
N PRO A 28 -8.12 19.10 2.54
CA PRO A 28 -9.07 19.31 3.63
C PRO A 28 -10.42 18.61 3.41
N THR A 29 -10.67 18.07 2.20
CA THR A 29 -11.91 17.36 1.87
C THR A 29 -11.91 15.91 2.30
N PHE A 30 -10.74 15.31 2.55
CA PHE A 30 -10.62 13.93 3.05
C PHE A 30 -9.76 13.91 4.33
N PRO A 31 -10.26 14.45 5.45
CA PRO A 31 -9.51 14.48 6.71
C PRO A 31 -9.38 13.10 7.37
N THR A 32 -10.10 12.08 6.88
CA THR A 32 -10.10 10.73 7.45
C THR A 32 -10.03 9.66 6.36
N PRO A 33 -9.35 8.52 6.60
CA PRO A 33 -9.27 7.40 5.66
C PRO A 33 -10.63 6.89 5.17
N SER A 34 -11.67 7.04 5.99
CA SER A 34 -13.05 6.64 5.74
C SER A 34 -13.77 7.49 4.69
N SER A 35 -13.24 8.66 4.36
CA SER A 35 -13.88 9.56 3.39
C SER A 35 -13.47 9.26 1.95
N SER A 36 -12.46 8.42 1.69
CA SER A 36 -11.97 8.16 0.33
C SER A 36 -13.04 7.53 -0.57
N TYR A 37 -13.09 7.94 -1.84
CA TYR A 37 -13.91 7.28 -2.87
C TYR A 37 -13.36 5.89 -3.27
N VAL A 38 -12.16 5.55 -2.80
CA VAL A 38 -11.53 4.25 -3.02
C VAL A 38 -12.10 3.24 -2.04
N ARG A 39 -12.61 2.12 -2.56
CA ARG A 39 -13.11 1.00 -1.74
C ARG A 39 -12.08 -0.11 -1.73
N THR A 40 -11.72 -0.57 -0.54
CA THR A 40 -10.74 -1.65 -0.35
C THR A 40 -11.40 -2.88 0.28
N CYS A 41 -11.01 -4.07 -0.15
CA CYS A 41 -11.33 -5.33 0.53
C CYS A 41 -10.11 -6.27 0.53
N PRO A 42 -10.01 -7.23 1.46
CA PRO A 42 -8.93 -8.20 1.43
C PRO A 42 -9.06 -9.11 0.19
N ALA A 43 -7.93 -9.57 -0.35
CA ALA A 43 -7.88 -10.44 -1.51
C ALA A 43 -6.59 -11.28 -1.53
N ILE A 44 -6.57 -12.32 -2.34
CA ILE A 44 -5.43 -13.21 -2.54
C ILE A 44 -5.02 -13.19 -4.02
N LEU A 45 -3.71 -13.08 -4.25
CA LEU A 45 -3.06 -13.26 -5.54
C LEU A 45 -2.33 -14.60 -5.57
N HIS A 46 -2.73 -15.50 -6.47
CA HIS A 46 -2.07 -16.81 -6.64
C HIS A 46 -0.85 -16.73 -7.56
N SER A 47 -0.01 -17.76 -7.52
CA SER A 47 1.20 -17.92 -8.36
C SER A 47 2.24 -16.80 -8.21
N HIS A 48 2.27 -16.18 -7.04
CA HIS A 48 3.22 -15.14 -6.68
C HIS A 48 3.70 -15.40 -5.25
N ARG A 49 4.91 -14.96 -4.95
CA ARG A 49 5.48 -15.01 -3.60
C ARG A 49 5.93 -13.63 -3.17
N ARG A 50 5.66 -13.31 -1.90
CA ARG A 50 6.12 -12.08 -1.26
C ARG A 50 7.47 -12.30 -0.60
N HIS A 51 8.38 -11.37 -0.84
CA HIS A 51 9.74 -11.37 -0.33
C HIS A 51 10.03 -10.04 0.37
N ARG A 52 10.90 -10.09 1.37
CA ARG A 52 11.49 -8.88 1.92
C ARG A 52 12.57 -8.34 0.98
N VAL A 53 12.58 -7.03 0.76
CA VAL A 53 13.67 -6.36 0.03
C VAL A 53 14.82 -6.08 0.99
N ARG A 54 16.02 -6.45 0.59
CA ARG A 54 17.22 -6.38 1.42
C ARG A 54 17.53 -4.95 1.83
N GLY A 55 17.61 -4.72 3.14
CA GLY A 55 17.88 -3.40 3.72
C GLY A 55 16.72 -2.41 3.60
N ALA A 56 15.52 -2.87 3.22
CA ALA A 56 14.34 -2.04 3.09
C ALA A 56 13.19 -2.55 3.98
N ASP A 57 12.23 -1.65 4.22
CA ASP A 57 11.05 -1.87 5.04
C ASP A 57 9.81 -2.23 4.21
N TYR A 58 9.95 -2.31 2.88
CA TYR A 58 8.88 -2.64 1.95
C TYR A 58 9.08 -4.02 1.29
N PRO A 59 7.98 -4.71 0.93
CA PRO A 59 8.07 -6.01 0.28
C PRO A 59 8.15 -5.92 -1.24
N ALA A 60 8.57 -7.01 -1.85
CA ALA A 60 8.49 -7.26 -3.27
C ALA A 60 7.65 -8.52 -3.54
N ILE A 61 6.91 -8.56 -4.65
CA ILE A 61 6.36 -9.82 -5.17
C ILE A 61 7.03 -10.19 -6.48
N VAL A 62 7.27 -11.48 -6.64
CA VAL A 62 7.75 -12.07 -7.89
C VAL A 62 6.84 -13.25 -8.26
N PRO A 63 6.64 -13.52 -9.56
CA PRO A 63 5.95 -14.72 -10.00
C PRO A 63 6.67 -15.97 -9.49
N GLU A 64 5.90 -16.92 -8.97
CA GLU A 64 6.40 -18.18 -8.43
C GLU A 64 5.61 -19.35 -9.04
N SER A 65 6.32 -20.42 -9.41
CA SER A 65 5.72 -21.55 -10.12
C SER A 65 5.11 -22.60 -9.19
N ALA A 66 5.30 -22.46 -7.87
CA ALA A 66 4.74 -23.36 -6.87
C ALA A 66 3.22 -23.17 -6.78
N SER A 67 2.48 -24.28 -6.77
CA SER A 67 1.01 -24.26 -6.79
C SER A 67 0.38 -23.72 -5.51
N ASP A 68 1.12 -23.70 -4.41
CA ASP A 68 0.75 -23.18 -3.10
C ASP A 68 1.21 -21.73 -2.87
N ALA A 69 1.97 -21.15 -3.80
CA ALA A 69 2.42 -19.77 -3.70
C ALA A 69 1.24 -18.81 -3.88
N SER A 70 0.93 -18.07 -2.82
CA SER A 70 -0.09 -17.04 -2.83
C SER A 70 0.30 -15.86 -1.95
N VAL A 71 -0.21 -14.68 -2.26
CA VAL A 71 0.03 -13.44 -1.53
C VAL A 71 -1.30 -12.86 -1.10
N ARG A 72 -1.49 -12.73 0.22
CA ARG A 72 -2.61 -11.99 0.79
C ARG A 72 -2.32 -10.49 0.74
N GLY A 73 -3.29 -9.72 0.28
CA GLY A 73 -3.20 -8.28 0.15
C GLY A 73 -4.56 -7.60 0.18
N THR A 74 -4.59 -6.38 -0.35
CA THR A 74 -5.74 -5.49 -0.39
C THR A 74 -6.09 -5.18 -1.84
N PHE A 75 -7.30 -5.54 -2.24
CA PHE A 75 -7.89 -5.15 -3.51
C PHE A 75 -8.58 -3.79 -3.38
N ALA A 76 -8.17 -2.82 -4.19
CA ALA A 76 -8.66 -1.46 -4.19
C ALA A 76 -9.37 -1.13 -5.51
N THR A 77 -10.53 -0.49 -5.42
CA THR A 77 -11.36 -0.09 -6.57
C THR A 77 -11.76 1.37 -6.45
N GLY A 78 -12.08 2.00 -7.59
CA GLY A 78 -12.50 3.40 -7.63
C GLY A 78 -11.36 4.39 -7.87
N LEU A 79 -10.14 3.89 -8.10
CA LEU A 79 -8.95 4.70 -8.37
C LEU A 79 -9.09 5.40 -9.71
N THR A 80 -8.71 6.67 -9.77
CA THR A 80 -8.65 7.47 -11.01
C THR A 80 -7.29 7.30 -11.68
N ASP A 81 -7.19 7.62 -12.98
CA ASP A 81 -5.88 7.62 -13.66
C ASP A 81 -4.88 8.58 -13.00
N ALA A 82 -5.34 9.65 -12.35
CA ALA A 82 -4.47 10.57 -11.63
C ALA A 82 -3.87 9.90 -10.38
N ASP A 83 -4.67 9.12 -9.64
CA ASP A 83 -4.19 8.35 -8.48
C ASP A 83 -3.21 7.29 -8.90
N VAL A 84 -3.51 6.59 -10.00
CA VAL A 84 -2.63 5.57 -10.56
C VAL A 84 -1.28 6.17 -10.98
N ARG A 85 -1.25 7.37 -11.57
CA ARG A 85 0.02 8.07 -11.86
C ARG A 85 0.82 8.41 -10.60
N ARG A 86 0.15 8.82 -9.51
CA ARG A 86 0.82 9.08 -8.21
C ARG A 86 1.41 7.82 -7.63
N LEU A 87 0.67 6.72 -7.73
CA LEU A 87 1.11 5.40 -7.29
C LEU A 87 2.32 4.92 -8.11
N ASP A 88 2.36 5.17 -9.41
CA ASP A 88 3.54 4.85 -10.24
C ASP A 88 4.78 5.60 -9.79
N ILE A 89 4.64 6.91 -9.50
CA ILE A 89 5.76 7.70 -8.97
C ILE A 89 6.19 7.15 -7.62
N PHE A 90 5.25 6.80 -6.74
CA PHE A 90 5.52 6.27 -5.41
C PHE A 90 6.25 4.92 -5.43
N GLU A 91 5.89 4.05 -6.35
CA GLU A 91 6.52 2.74 -6.52
C GLU A 91 7.90 2.86 -7.18
N GLY A 92 8.10 3.89 -8.00
CA GLY A 92 9.39 4.22 -8.61
C GLY A 92 9.77 3.28 -9.76
N ASP A 93 11.06 3.20 -10.06
CA ASP A 93 11.61 2.35 -11.13
C ASP A 93 11.89 0.91 -10.69
N GLU A 94 11.74 0.61 -9.39
CA GLU A 94 11.99 -0.71 -8.82
C GLU A 94 10.88 -1.71 -9.13
N TYR A 95 9.70 -1.21 -9.49
CA TYR A 95 8.50 -1.99 -9.78
C TYR A 95 7.88 -1.63 -11.12
N GLU A 96 7.23 -2.62 -11.74
CA GLU A 96 6.49 -2.47 -12.98
C GLU A 96 5.02 -2.81 -12.75
N ARG A 97 4.10 -1.94 -13.17
CA ARG A 97 2.67 -2.23 -13.08
C ARG A 97 2.26 -3.27 -14.11
N ARG A 98 1.66 -4.38 -13.66
CA ARG A 98 1.18 -5.48 -14.51
C ARG A 98 -0.25 -5.87 -14.19
N ASN A 99 -0.95 -6.39 -15.20
CA ASN A 99 -2.29 -6.94 -15.03
C ASN A 99 -2.21 -8.32 -14.36
N VAL A 100 -3.05 -8.55 -13.35
CA VAL A 100 -3.17 -9.80 -12.61
C VAL A 100 -4.63 -10.17 -12.37
N ARG A 101 -4.83 -11.38 -11.86
CA ARG A 101 -6.12 -11.89 -11.41
C ARG A 101 -6.02 -12.19 -9.93
N VAL A 102 -6.98 -11.69 -9.16
CA VAL A 102 -7.04 -11.87 -7.72
C VAL A 102 -8.39 -12.40 -7.32
N ARG A 103 -8.45 -13.13 -6.22
CA ARG A 103 -9.69 -13.58 -5.63
C ARG A 103 -9.97 -12.78 -4.37
N ARG A 104 -11.17 -12.22 -4.29
CA ARG A 104 -11.57 -11.41 -3.12
C ARG A 104 -11.85 -12.32 -1.93
N LEU A 105 -11.52 -11.85 -0.75
CA LEU A 105 -11.91 -12.48 0.50
C LEU A 105 -13.19 -11.82 1.00
N VAL A 106 -14.22 -12.63 1.23
CA VAL A 106 -15.51 -12.19 1.74
C VAL A 106 -15.75 -12.76 3.12
N ASP A 107 -16.36 -11.94 3.97
CA ASP A 107 -16.85 -12.37 5.27
C ASP A 107 -18.07 -13.29 5.03
N SER A 108 -17.93 -14.56 5.39
CA SER A 108 -19.07 -15.48 5.41
C SER A 108 -19.80 -15.25 6.73
N GLY A 109 -20.55 -14.16 6.79
CA GLY A 109 -21.24 -13.72 8.00
C GLY A 109 -22.26 -14.74 8.51
N THR A 110 -21.82 -15.72 9.28
CA THR A 110 -22.66 -16.58 10.12
C THR A 110 -22.13 -16.56 11.55
N GLY A 111 -22.19 -15.37 12.17
CA GLY A 111 -21.93 -15.18 13.60
C GLY A 111 -23.06 -14.40 14.25
N LYS A 112 -24.20 -15.06 14.51
CA LYS A 112 -25.11 -14.62 15.57
C LYS A 112 -24.51 -15.10 16.89
N GLY A 113 -23.84 -14.21 17.60
CA GLY A 113 -23.29 -14.50 18.93
C GLY A 113 -22.65 -13.26 19.51
N GLU A 114 -23.38 -12.55 20.37
CA GLU A 114 -22.82 -11.49 21.19
C GLU A 114 -21.81 -12.11 22.17
N GLY A 115 -20.53 -11.72 22.07
CA GLY A 115 -19.63 -11.79 23.22
C GLY A 115 -18.36 -12.65 23.14
N GLU A 116 -18.01 -13.28 22.02
CA GLU A 116 -16.69 -13.91 21.85
C GLU A 116 -16.01 -13.40 20.57
N GLU A 117 -14.72 -13.08 20.68
CA GLU A 117 -13.83 -12.65 19.60
C GLU A 117 -13.56 -13.85 18.68
N VAL A 118 -14.57 -14.32 17.96
CA VAL A 118 -14.39 -15.37 16.95
C VAL A 118 -13.65 -14.73 15.79
N GLU A 119 -12.43 -15.21 15.52
CA GLU A 119 -11.69 -14.90 14.30
C GLU A 119 -12.63 -15.14 13.11
N ARG A 120 -13.07 -14.05 12.46
CA ARG A 120 -14.04 -14.15 11.36
C ARG A 120 -13.38 -14.91 10.22
N GLU A 121 -13.85 -16.12 9.93
CA GLU A 121 -13.37 -16.92 8.80
C GLU A 121 -13.73 -16.20 7.50
N MET A 122 -12.70 -15.66 6.84
CA MET A 122 -12.83 -15.07 5.51
C MET A 122 -12.68 -16.17 4.46
N HIS A 123 -13.66 -16.27 3.57
CA HIS A 123 -13.62 -17.24 2.49
C HIS A 123 -13.17 -16.59 1.19
N GLU A 124 -12.30 -17.28 0.47
CA GLU A 124 -11.92 -16.90 -0.88
C GLU A 124 -13.10 -17.15 -1.83
N VAL A 125 -13.47 -16.10 -2.57
CA VAL A 125 -14.46 -16.24 -3.65
C VAL A 125 -13.77 -16.91 -4.84
N GLU A 126 -14.40 -17.94 -5.43
CA GLU A 126 -13.84 -18.64 -6.60
C GLU A 126 -13.66 -17.71 -7.82
N GLU A 127 -14.48 -16.66 -7.91
CA GLU A 127 -14.41 -15.65 -8.95
C GLU A 127 -13.09 -14.86 -8.87
N GLU A 128 -12.29 -15.02 -9.92
CA GLU A 128 -11.13 -14.16 -10.18
C GLU A 128 -11.55 -12.82 -10.79
N VAL A 129 -11.08 -11.73 -10.19
CA VAL A 129 -11.30 -10.37 -10.67
C VAL A 129 -9.99 -9.81 -11.22
N ARG A 130 -10.08 -9.04 -12.32
CA ARG A 130 -8.93 -8.36 -12.92
C ARG A 130 -8.51 -7.17 -12.05
N ALA A 131 -7.21 -7.04 -11.85
CA ALA A 131 -6.60 -5.90 -11.17
C ALA A 131 -5.22 -5.60 -11.78
N GLU A 132 -4.68 -4.44 -11.48
CA GLU A 132 -3.28 -4.09 -11.73
C GLU A 132 -2.48 -4.21 -10.43
N THR A 133 -1.23 -4.68 -10.47
CA THR A 133 -0.35 -4.76 -9.30
C THR A 133 1.06 -4.36 -9.70
N TYR A 134 1.88 -3.95 -8.74
CA TYR A 134 3.27 -3.63 -8.96
C TYR A 134 4.12 -4.90 -8.80
N ILE A 135 4.90 -5.28 -9.80
CA ILE A 135 5.78 -6.47 -9.77
C ILE A 135 7.23 -6.01 -9.66
N TRP A 136 8.02 -6.64 -8.80
CA TRP A 136 9.43 -6.29 -8.62
C TRP A 136 10.25 -6.59 -9.89
N ILE A 137 11.00 -5.60 -10.36
CA ILE A 137 11.85 -5.72 -11.54
C ILE A 137 13.33 -5.38 -11.27
N ALA A 138 13.69 -4.84 -10.10
CA ALA A 138 15.07 -4.46 -9.76
C ALA A 138 16.01 -5.63 -9.39
N GLY A 139 15.65 -6.86 -9.80
CA GLY A 139 16.49 -8.06 -9.71
C GLY A 139 16.39 -8.84 -8.40
N LYS A 140 16.49 -10.18 -8.50
CA LYS A 140 16.30 -11.10 -7.37
C LYS A 140 17.40 -11.02 -6.30
N GLN A 141 18.59 -10.52 -6.66
CA GLN A 141 19.74 -10.36 -5.76
C GLN A 141 19.48 -9.37 -4.60
N ARG A 142 18.48 -8.51 -4.75
CA ARG A 142 18.02 -7.56 -3.72
C ARG A 142 16.90 -8.14 -2.86
N LEU A 143 16.46 -9.36 -3.10
CA LEU A 143 15.40 -10.03 -2.36
C LEU A 143 15.99 -11.00 -1.34
N GLU A 144 15.35 -11.10 -0.19
CA GLU A 144 15.60 -12.11 0.82
C GLU A 144 14.64 -13.30 0.61
N ASP A 145 15.04 -14.49 1.04
CA ASP A 145 14.17 -15.67 1.01
C ASP A 145 13.05 -15.62 2.07
N GLU A 146 13.18 -14.72 3.04
CA GLU A 146 12.20 -14.49 4.09
C GLU A 146 10.96 -13.76 3.54
N GLU A 147 9.79 -14.21 4.00
CA GLU A 147 8.54 -13.51 3.72
C GLU A 147 8.46 -12.22 4.55
N TRP A 148 7.98 -11.16 3.91
CA TRP A 148 7.71 -9.91 4.60
C TRP A 148 6.37 -9.97 5.34
N ASP A 149 6.38 -9.56 6.61
CA ASP A 149 5.20 -9.57 7.48
C ASP A 149 4.61 -8.15 7.68
N PHE A 150 3.32 -8.03 7.40
CA PHE A 150 2.60 -6.76 7.45
C PHE A 150 2.41 -6.24 8.87
N GLU A 151 2.15 -7.12 9.85
CA GLU A 151 1.91 -6.71 11.24
C GLU A 151 3.20 -6.19 11.89
N THR A 152 4.32 -6.84 11.63
CA THR A 152 5.66 -6.38 12.03
C THR A 152 5.97 -5.02 11.43
N PHE A 153 5.70 -4.81 10.14
CA PHE A 153 5.84 -3.50 9.51
C PHE A 153 4.99 -2.43 10.20
N LYS A 154 3.72 -2.73 10.46
CA LYS A 154 2.78 -1.80 11.09
C LYS A 154 3.24 -1.38 12.48
N ARG A 155 3.75 -2.33 13.28
CA ARG A 155 4.24 -2.07 14.64
C ARG A 155 5.57 -1.31 14.64
N ASP A 156 6.52 -1.73 13.82
CA ASP A 156 7.92 -1.33 14.00
C ASP A 156 8.34 -0.20 13.06
N LYS A 157 7.68 -0.07 11.90
CA LYS A 157 8.14 0.77 10.79
C LYS A 157 7.16 1.86 10.37
N MET A 158 5.87 1.70 10.65
CA MET A 158 4.82 2.65 10.22
C MET A 158 5.14 4.12 10.52
N ARG A 159 5.69 4.43 11.71
CA ARG A 159 6.05 5.80 12.12
C ARG A 159 6.99 6.52 11.15
N PHE A 160 7.89 5.79 10.48
CA PHE A 160 8.83 6.36 9.51
C PHE A 160 8.18 6.69 8.17
N TRP A 161 7.04 6.07 7.87
CA TRP A 161 6.30 6.27 6.61
C TRP A 161 5.26 7.40 6.73
N ILE A 162 4.65 7.56 7.91
CA ILE A 162 3.62 8.59 8.14
C ILE A 162 4.19 9.88 8.77
N GLY A 163 5.40 9.87 9.33
CA GLY A 163 5.95 11.06 9.99
C GLY A 163 5.19 11.45 11.27
N SER A 164 5.60 12.56 11.91
CA SER A 164 5.16 12.94 13.26
C SER A 164 3.67 13.26 13.43
N ASP A 165 2.94 13.54 12.35
CA ASP A 165 1.49 13.85 12.41
C ASP A 165 0.59 12.61 12.46
N GLY A 166 1.17 11.40 12.50
CA GLY A 166 0.45 10.13 12.38
C GLY A 166 0.18 9.37 13.68
N GLU A 167 0.56 9.89 14.85
CA GLU A 167 0.37 9.22 16.14
C GLU A 167 -0.83 9.77 16.91
N GLU A 168 -2.05 9.33 16.56
CA GLU A 168 -3.05 9.09 17.60
C GLU A 168 -2.86 7.66 18.10
N GLY A 169 -2.00 7.46 19.11
CA GLY A 169 -2.04 6.22 19.89
C GLY A 169 -0.71 5.56 20.30
N SER A 170 0.41 6.27 20.45
CA SER A 170 1.56 5.70 21.16
C SER A 170 2.18 6.70 22.13
N THR A 171 1.68 6.69 23.37
CA THR A 171 2.40 7.29 24.51
C THR A 171 3.65 6.45 24.77
N GLY A 172 4.77 6.86 24.16
CA GLY A 172 6.05 6.18 24.31
C GLY A 172 7.18 7.11 23.89
N LYS A 173 7.38 8.19 24.65
CA LYS A 173 8.50 9.10 24.50
C LYS A 173 9.78 8.41 24.96
N GLU A 174 10.39 7.62 24.09
CA GLU A 174 11.77 7.15 24.25
C GLU A 174 12.60 7.70 23.10
N GLU A 175 13.37 8.76 23.37
CA GLU A 175 14.42 9.26 22.49
C GLU A 175 15.51 8.20 22.35
N PHE A 176 15.35 7.27 21.40
CA PHE A 176 16.47 6.51 20.91
C PHE A 176 17.31 7.43 20.03
N GLY A 177 18.51 7.74 20.52
CA GLY A 177 19.48 8.62 19.88
C GLY A 177 19.69 8.29 18.41
N ALA A 178 20.02 9.32 17.64
CA ALA A 178 20.33 9.29 16.22
C ALA A 178 21.45 8.28 15.91
N VAL A 179 21.08 7.01 15.78
CA VAL A 179 21.81 6.07 14.94
C VAL A 179 21.56 6.51 13.50
N ASP A 180 22.62 6.51 12.70
CA ASP A 180 22.57 6.80 11.26
C ASP A 180 21.67 5.74 10.59
N GLN A 181 20.35 5.94 10.67
CA GLN A 181 19.37 4.99 10.16
C GLN A 181 19.40 5.10 8.65
N VAL A 182 20.02 4.10 8.01
CA VAL A 182 19.87 3.85 6.58
C VAL A 182 18.36 3.89 6.28
N ASP A 183 17.96 4.76 5.34
CA ASP A 183 16.55 4.97 5.00
C ASP A 183 15.92 3.70 4.43
N GLY A 184 15.25 2.94 5.31
CA GLY A 184 14.55 1.71 4.94
C GLY A 184 13.32 1.94 4.05
N THR A 185 12.88 3.19 3.86
CA THR A 185 11.75 3.52 2.97
C THR A 185 12.16 3.65 1.51
N GLY A 186 13.46 3.76 1.23
CA GLY A 186 13.98 3.98 -0.12
C GLY A 186 13.57 5.34 -0.70
N GLY A 187 13.46 6.38 0.13
CA GLY A 187 13.05 7.72 -0.30
C GLY A 187 11.54 7.96 -0.37
N ARG A 188 10.72 7.01 0.13
CA ARG A 188 9.25 7.09 0.17
C ARG A 188 8.71 7.75 1.43
N ASN A 189 9.55 7.97 2.43
CA ASN A 189 9.20 8.75 3.62
C ASN A 189 8.81 10.20 3.24
N PRO A 190 8.12 10.95 4.12
CA PRO A 190 7.61 12.28 3.80
C PRO A 190 8.68 13.33 3.44
N ASN A 191 9.93 13.10 3.85
CA ASN A 191 11.07 13.97 3.52
C ASN A 191 11.89 13.45 2.33
N GLY A 192 11.51 12.29 1.77
CA GLY A 192 12.22 11.57 0.75
C GLY A 192 11.99 12.13 -0.65
N HIS A 193 12.89 11.77 -1.57
CA HIS A 193 12.87 12.30 -2.94
C HIS A 193 11.67 11.78 -3.76
N ILE A 194 11.23 10.55 -3.52
CA ILE A 194 10.04 9.99 -4.18
C ILE A 194 8.78 10.73 -3.71
N TRP A 195 8.69 11.02 -2.41
CA TRP A 195 7.57 11.78 -1.86
C TRP A 195 7.43 13.17 -2.50
N LYS A 196 8.55 13.88 -2.66
CA LYS A 196 8.57 15.19 -3.32
C LYS A 196 8.02 15.15 -4.74
N GLN A 197 8.32 14.10 -5.51
CA GLN A 197 7.78 13.93 -6.85
C GLN A 197 6.27 13.71 -6.86
N VAL A 198 5.74 12.96 -5.88
CA VAL A 198 4.28 12.80 -5.69
C VAL A 198 3.63 14.15 -5.36
N GLU A 199 4.26 14.96 -4.49
CA GLU A 199 3.77 16.29 -4.12
C GLU A 199 3.78 17.28 -5.30
N GLU A 200 4.84 17.29 -6.11
CA GLU A 200 4.91 18.10 -7.33
C GLU A 200 3.75 17.78 -8.28
N GLN A 201 3.40 16.51 -8.43
CA GLN A 201 2.26 16.09 -9.25
C GLN A 201 0.91 16.54 -8.68
N HIS A 202 0.78 16.61 -7.35
CA HIS A 202 -0.40 17.21 -6.70
C HIS A 202 -0.50 18.71 -6.97
N GLY A 203 0.63 19.43 -6.95
CA GLY A 203 0.69 20.85 -7.27
C GLY A 203 0.36 21.18 -8.72
N ASP A 204 0.83 20.36 -9.68
CA ASP A 204 0.59 20.56 -11.11
C ASP A 204 -0.90 20.37 -11.48
N ALA A 205 -1.58 19.40 -10.86
CA ALA A 205 -3.01 19.17 -11.04
C ALA A 205 -3.89 20.34 -10.55
N GLY A 206 -3.40 21.18 -9.62
CA GLY A 206 -4.07 22.38 -9.14
C GLY A 206 -3.77 23.65 -9.96
N GLY A 207 -2.82 23.59 -10.90
CA GLY A 207 -2.30 24.75 -11.63
C GLY A 207 -3.11 25.21 -12.85
N VAL A 208 -4.10 24.45 -13.30
CA VAL A 208 -4.87 24.77 -14.52
C VAL A 208 -6.08 25.65 -14.22
N ILE A 209 -5.86 26.81 -13.59
CA ILE A 209 -6.78 27.96 -13.66
C ILE A 209 -6.01 29.25 -13.39
N ARG A 210 -5.29 29.74 -14.41
CA ARG A 210 -5.03 31.19 -14.58
C ARG A 210 -4.45 31.46 -15.96
N GLY A 211 -5.17 32.28 -16.73
CA GLY A 211 -4.58 33.02 -17.85
C GLY A 211 -5.18 32.76 -19.23
N ALA A 212 -6.50 32.94 -19.38
CA ALA A 212 -7.09 33.23 -20.69
C ALA A 212 -8.23 34.24 -20.51
N VAL A 213 -7.87 35.51 -20.26
CA VAL A 213 -8.58 36.71 -20.70
C VAL A 213 -7.53 37.80 -20.93
#